data_AF-A0A4Q3RKZ8-F1
#
_entry.id   AF-A0A4Q3RKZ8-F1
#
_cell.length_a   1.000
_cell.length_b   1.000
_cell.length_c   1.000
_cell.angle_alpha   90.00
_cell.angle_beta   90.00
_cell.angle_gamma   90.00
#
_symmetry.space_group_name_H-M   'P 1'
#
loop_
_entity.id
_entity.type
_entity.pdbx_description
1 polymer ?
#
loop_
_entity_poly.entity_id
_entity_poly.type
_entity_poly.pdbx_seq_one_letter_code
_entity_poly.pdbx_strand_id
1 'polypeptide(L)'
;MIGFLSKIFGGSKSEKDVKTILPLVTKINQHFQSYQNISNDELRNKTAEFRIRIKEHLKDIDAEIAETNKRAEELPFTDLVGKDAIYQEVDKLKKDRDQKIEEILEEILPEGFAVVKETARRFKENTEIRSKATDLDRELAAGKNYITINGDEAIFQNTWTAGGGQVTWNMVHYDVQLIGGSVLHQGKISEMATGEGKTLVSTLPAYLNALAGEGVHIVTVNDYLARRDSEWNGPIFEWLGLRVDCIDKHQPNTENRRRAYMADITYGTNNEFGFDYLRDNMVHTPEEMVQRKHHFAMVDEVDSVLIDDARTPLIISGPVPRGDDQQFHVLRPRVQQLIEAQERLVRGFLNEAKKKFAEGDDDPKSGGLFLFRAYRGLPKYGPLIKFLSEPGIKVKLQKAENYYLADQQRHMDIVDDELLFHIDEKNKSVDLTDKGISMITRAGEDPEFFVLPDIST
;
A
#
# COMPACT_ATOMS: atom_id res chain seq x y z
N MET A 1 14.01 9.68 43.94
CA MET A 1 15.31 9.06 43.55
C MET A 1 15.52 8.92 42.04
N ILE A 2 14.48 8.93 41.19
CA ILE A 2 14.62 8.76 39.72
C ILE A 2 15.21 10.00 39.02
N GLY A 3 14.93 11.22 39.49
CA GLY A 3 15.43 12.47 38.88
C GLY A 3 16.91 12.81 39.16
N PHE A 4 17.58 12.11 40.08
CA PHE A 4 19.00 12.36 40.39
C PHE A 4 19.93 11.51 39.50
N LEU A 5 19.49 10.30 39.14
CA LEU A 5 20.21 9.42 38.21
C LEU A 5 20.13 9.92 36.76
N SER A 6 19.01 10.52 36.32
CA SER A 6 18.89 11.08 34.95
C SER A 6 19.83 12.27 34.70
N LYS A 7 20.10 13.09 35.72
CA LYS A 7 21.08 14.20 35.65
C LYS A 7 22.53 13.71 35.59
N ILE A 8 22.85 12.59 36.25
CA ILE A 8 24.20 12.00 36.25
C ILE A 8 24.51 11.30 34.90
N PHE A 9 23.49 10.84 34.18
CA PHE A 9 23.63 10.21 32.85
C PHE A 9 23.30 11.13 31.65
N GLY A 10 23.29 12.46 31.85
CA GLY A 10 23.28 13.43 30.74
C GLY A 10 21.91 13.87 30.22
N GLY A 11 20.84 13.78 31.01
CA GLY A 11 19.50 14.24 30.64
C GLY A 11 18.62 13.15 30.02
N SER A 12 17.36 13.49 29.74
CA SER A 12 16.43 12.60 29.02
C SER A 12 16.91 12.37 27.56
N LYS A 13 16.43 11.31 26.88
CA LYS A 13 16.73 11.09 25.46
C LYS A 13 16.35 12.32 24.61
N SER A 14 15.16 12.87 24.87
CA SER A 14 14.68 14.09 24.21
C SER A 14 15.64 15.28 24.42
N GLU A 15 16.13 15.51 25.65
CA GLU A 15 17.10 16.59 25.91
C GLU A 15 18.42 16.40 25.15
N LYS A 16 18.88 15.15 24.99
CA LYS A 16 20.08 14.84 24.21
C LYS A 16 19.84 15.08 22.72
N ASP A 17 18.73 14.60 22.19
CA ASP A 17 18.36 14.75 20.79
C ASP A 17 18.23 16.24 20.44
N VAL A 18 17.55 17.05 21.26
CA VAL A 18 17.47 18.51 21.07
C VAL A 18 18.86 19.16 21.08
N LYS A 19 19.77 18.76 21.99
CA LYS A 19 21.14 19.30 22.01
C LYS A 19 21.91 19.03 20.73
N THR A 20 21.65 17.92 20.03
CA THR A 20 22.28 17.65 18.73
C THR A 20 21.76 18.56 17.62
N ILE A 21 20.54 19.10 17.75
CA ILE A 21 19.91 19.97 16.76
C ILE A 21 20.24 21.45 17.00
N LEU A 22 20.58 21.87 18.23
CA LEU A 22 20.91 23.28 18.53
C LEU A 22 22.01 23.91 17.63
N PRO A 23 23.11 23.21 17.29
CA PRO A 23 24.09 23.74 16.34
C PRO A 23 23.48 23.99 14.94
N LEU A 24 22.52 23.15 14.52
CA LEU A 24 21.81 23.31 13.26
C LEU A 24 20.93 24.57 13.28
N VAL A 25 20.17 24.79 14.37
CA VAL A 25 19.39 26.02 14.58
C VAL A 25 20.27 27.26 14.50
N THR A 26 21.47 27.20 15.07
CA THR A 26 22.44 28.29 14.99
C THR A 26 22.84 28.58 13.53
N LYS A 27 23.14 27.55 12.74
CA LYS A 27 23.44 27.70 11.30
C LYS A 27 22.26 28.27 10.52
N ILE A 28 21.04 27.78 10.77
CA ILE A 28 19.81 28.31 10.16
C ILE A 28 19.69 29.82 10.44
N ASN A 29 19.88 30.23 11.70
CA ASN A 29 19.77 31.63 12.08
C ASN A 29 20.89 32.51 11.48
N GLN A 30 22.08 31.97 11.26
CA GLN A 30 23.16 32.66 10.54
C GLN A 30 22.79 32.89 9.06
N HIS A 31 22.28 31.87 8.36
CA HIS A 31 21.80 32.03 6.99
C HIS A 31 20.62 33.00 6.92
N PHE A 32 19.66 32.90 7.84
CA PHE A 32 18.53 33.82 7.94
C PHE A 32 18.99 35.28 8.06
N GLN A 33 19.97 35.58 8.93
CA GLN A 33 20.55 36.92 9.03
C GLN A 33 21.21 37.37 7.72
N SER A 34 21.93 36.48 7.03
CA SER A 34 22.56 36.80 5.75
C SER A 34 21.52 37.11 4.65
N TYR A 35 20.40 36.39 4.63
CA TYR A 35 19.34 36.52 3.64
C TYR A 35 18.44 37.76 3.83
N GLN A 36 18.57 38.48 4.94
CA GLN A 36 17.90 39.78 5.09
C GLN A 36 18.44 40.84 4.13
N ASN A 37 19.68 40.66 3.63
CA ASN A 37 20.37 41.64 2.79
C ASN A 37 20.26 41.34 1.28
N ILE A 38 19.65 40.22 0.89
CA ILE A 38 19.48 39.86 -0.53
C ILE A 38 18.11 40.28 -1.04
N SER A 39 17.98 40.51 -2.34
CA SER A 39 16.73 40.86 -3.01
C SER A 39 15.68 39.74 -2.96
N ASN A 40 14.45 40.05 -3.37
CA ASN A 40 13.37 39.07 -3.54
C ASN A 40 13.73 38.03 -4.59
N ASP A 41 14.32 38.45 -5.70
CA ASP A 41 14.76 37.56 -6.77
C ASP A 41 15.88 36.62 -6.33
N GLU A 42 16.87 37.13 -5.59
CA GLU A 42 17.97 36.31 -5.08
C GLU A 42 17.49 35.28 -4.05
N LEU A 43 16.58 35.66 -3.14
CA LEU A 43 16.01 34.71 -2.18
C LEU A 43 15.21 33.62 -2.90
N ARG A 44 14.39 34.00 -3.87
CA ARG A 44 13.58 33.09 -4.67
C ARG A 44 14.44 32.16 -5.53
N ASN A 45 15.57 32.65 -6.05
CA ASN A 45 16.50 31.85 -6.84
C ASN A 45 17.19 30.74 -6.05
N LYS A 46 17.20 30.81 -4.70
CA LYS A 46 17.72 29.73 -3.86
C LYS A 46 17.04 28.39 -4.14
N THR A 47 15.74 28.36 -4.45
CA THR A 47 15.04 27.13 -4.84
C THR A 47 15.70 26.47 -6.07
N ALA A 48 16.05 27.27 -7.09
CA ALA A 48 16.70 26.78 -8.29
C ALA A 48 18.14 26.32 -8.01
N GLU A 49 18.89 27.06 -7.18
CA GLU A 49 20.24 26.68 -6.74
C GLU A 49 20.23 25.33 -6.00
N PHE A 50 19.28 25.12 -5.09
CA PHE A 50 19.16 23.85 -4.37
C PHE A 50 18.78 22.69 -5.29
N ARG A 51 17.82 22.88 -6.20
CA ARG A 51 17.46 21.86 -7.20
C ARG A 51 18.66 21.48 -8.09
N ILE A 52 19.49 22.44 -8.47
CA ILE A 52 20.73 22.18 -9.23
C ILE A 52 21.72 21.35 -8.38
N ARG A 53 21.94 21.72 -7.12
CA ARG A 53 22.82 20.97 -6.19
C ARG A 53 22.36 19.53 -6.01
N ILE A 54 21.06 19.31 -5.80
CA ILE A 54 20.45 17.98 -5.69
C ILE A 54 20.69 17.19 -6.98
N LYS A 55 20.40 17.79 -8.15
CA LYS A 55 20.60 17.13 -9.44
C LYS A 55 22.06 16.74 -9.67
N GLU A 56 23.02 17.59 -9.33
CA GLU A 56 24.43 17.24 -9.48
C GLU A 56 24.85 16.14 -8.50
N HIS A 57 24.33 16.15 -7.27
CA HIS A 57 24.59 15.09 -6.28
C HIS A 57 24.03 13.72 -6.71
N LEU A 58 22.89 13.70 -7.41
CA LEU A 58 22.23 12.47 -7.87
C LEU A 58 22.69 12.00 -9.26
N LYS A 59 23.52 12.78 -9.96
CA LYS A 59 23.88 12.55 -11.35
C LYS A 59 24.41 11.14 -11.64
N ASP A 60 25.30 10.65 -10.80
CA ASP A 60 25.95 9.35 -11.02
C ASP A 60 24.97 8.19 -10.80
N ILE A 61 24.17 8.23 -9.73
CA ILE A 61 23.16 7.19 -9.45
C ILE A 61 22.02 7.24 -10.47
N ASP A 62 21.63 8.42 -10.93
CA ASP A 62 20.62 8.59 -11.99
C ASP A 62 21.11 8.01 -13.32
N ALA A 63 22.40 8.19 -13.65
CA ALA A 63 23.01 7.59 -14.83
C ALA A 63 23.04 6.06 -14.75
N GLU A 64 23.39 5.50 -13.58
CA GLU A 64 23.41 4.06 -13.34
C GLU A 64 22.00 3.44 -13.44
N ILE A 65 20.99 4.09 -12.87
CA ILE A 65 19.59 3.68 -13.00
C ILE A 65 19.14 3.71 -14.47
N ALA A 66 19.49 4.77 -15.21
CA ALA A 66 19.12 4.89 -16.61
C ALA A 66 19.78 3.81 -17.48
N GLU A 67 21.07 3.53 -17.26
CA GLU A 67 21.80 2.47 -17.95
C GLU A 67 21.22 1.08 -17.63
N THR A 68 20.89 0.83 -16.36
CA THR A 68 20.33 -0.45 -15.91
C THR A 68 18.93 -0.68 -16.49
N ASN A 69 18.07 0.35 -16.52
CA ASN A 69 16.77 0.25 -17.19
C ASN A 69 16.91 -0.02 -18.69
N LYS A 70 17.85 0.66 -19.35
CA LYS A 70 18.12 0.43 -20.79
C LYS A 70 18.55 -1.01 -21.05
N ARG A 71 19.38 -1.59 -20.18
CA ARG A 71 19.75 -3.02 -20.26
C ARG A 71 18.53 -3.95 -20.14
N ALA A 72 17.55 -3.61 -19.30
CA ALA A 72 16.29 -4.39 -19.20
C ALA A 72 15.43 -4.29 -20.47
N GLU A 73 15.40 -3.12 -21.11
CA GLU A 73 14.65 -2.88 -22.35
C GLU A 73 15.30 -3.60 -23.56
N GLU A 74 16.62 -3.68 -23.61
CA GLU A 74 17.38 -4.35 -24.66
C GLU A 74 17.25 -5.89 -24.62
N LEU A 75 16.84 -6.47 -23.49
CA LEU A 75 16.59 -7.91 -23.40
C LEU A 75 15.35 -8.34 -24.21
N PRO A 76 15.40 -9.50 -24.89
CA PRO A 76 14.25 -10.05 -25.60
C PRO A 76 13.04 -10.21 -24.67
N PHE A 77 11.84 -10.00 -25.20
CA PHE A 77 10.59 -10.17 -24.44
C PHE A 77 10.45 -11.57 -23.81
N THR A 78 11.06 -12.59 -24.42
CA THR A 78 11.04 -13.98 -23.93
C THR A 78 11.95 -14.23 -22.73
N ASP A 79 12.90 -13.33 -22.44
CA ASP A 79 13.83 -13.48 -21.31
C ASP A 79 13.27 -12.82 -20.04
N LEU A 80 12.22 -13.44 -19.49
CA LEU A 80 11.55 -12.96 -18.29
C LEU A 80 12.45 -13.02 -17.05
N VAL A 81 13.32 -14.04 -16.96
CA VAL A 81 14.22 -14.24 -15.81
C VAL A 81 15.32 -13.19 -15.80
N GLY A 82 15.94 -12.89 -16.95
CA GLY A 82 16.94 -11.83 -17.06
C GLY A 82 16.37 -10.45 -16.76
N LYS A 83 15.15 -10.17 -17.25
CA LYS A 83 14.46 -8.90 -16.95
C LYS A 83 14.14 -8.74 -15.47
N ASP A 84 13.60 -9.79 -14.83
CA ASP A 84 13.29 -9.77 -13.40
C ASP A 84 14.53 -9.47 -12.55
N ALA A 85 15.67 -10.11 -12.87
CA ALA A 85 16.93 -9.86 -12.17
C ALA A 85 17.40 -8.40 -12.30
N ILE A 86 17.26 -7.79 -13.48
CA ILE A 86 17.62 -6.39 -13.70
C ILE A 86 16.64 -5.44 -12.99
N TYR A 87 15.34 -5.72 -12.99
CA TYR A 87 14.37 -4.89 -12.26
C TYR A 87 14.64 -4.90 -10.75
N GLN A 88 15.05 -6.04 -10.18
CA GLN A 88 15.49 -6.12 -8.78
C GLN A 88 16.76 -5.28 -8.51
N GLU A 89 17.66 -5.15 -9.48
CA GLU A 89 18.83 -4.27 -9.40
C GLU A 89 18.41 -2.80 -9.44
N VAL A 90 17.53 -2.41 -10.36
CA VAL A 90 16.94 -1.07 -10.44
C VAL A 90 16.26 -0.68 -9.13
N ASP A 91 15.51 -1.59 -8.50
CA ASP A 91 14.84 -1.32 -7.24
C ASP A 91 15.81 -1.10 -6.07
N LYS A 92 16.99 -1.73 -6.09
CA LYS A 92 18.06 -1.44 -5.12
C LYS A 92 18.65 -0.05 -5.38
N LEU A 93 19.00 0.26 -6.63
CA LEU A 93 19.54 1.56 -7.01
C LEU A 93 18.58 2.71 -6.68
N LYS A 94 17.27 2.50 -6.85
CA LYS A 94 16.24 3.49 -6.44
C LYS A 94 16.24 3.75 -4.94
N LYS A 95 16.48 2.73 -4.10
CA LYS A 95 16.60 2.90 -2.65
C LYS A 95 17.90 3.64 -2.29
N ASP A 96 18.99 3.32 -2.97
CA ASP A 96 20.27 4.03 -2.78
C ASP A 96 20.16 5.50 -3.22
N ARG A 97 19.39 5.77 -4.28
CA ARG A 97 19.04 7.13 -4.70
C ARG A 97 18.22 7.87 -3.64
N ASP A 98 17.24 7.23 -3.01
CA ASP A 98 16.49 7.84 -1.91
C ASP A 98 17.42 8.20 -0.74
N GLN A 99 18.37 7.33 -0.39
CA GLN A 99 19.38 7.63 0.64
C GLN A 99 20.25 8.84 0.28
N LYS A 100 20.67 8.94 -0.99
CA LYS A 100 21.43 10.11 -1.48
C LYS A 100 20.62 11.40 -1.47
N ILE A 101 19.30 11.31 -1.69
CA ILE A 101 18.38 12.45 -1.51
C ILE A 101 18.41 12.90 -0.05
N GLU A 102 18.29 11.99 0.91
CA GLU A 102 18.37 12.34 2.34
C GLU A 102 19.70 13.04 2.69
N GLU A 103 20.83 12.48 2.23
CA GLU A 103 22.16 13.06 2.45
C GLU A 103 22.27 14.51 1.98
N ILE A 104 21.89 14.79 0.73
CA ILE A 104 21.98 16.16 0.18
C ILE A 104 20.94 17.10 0.81
N LEU A 105 19.77 16.61 1.21
CA LEU A 105 18.76 17.42 1.90
C LEU A 105 19.23 17.80 3.31
N GLU A 106 19.93 16.92 4.04
CA GLU A 106 20.55 17.26 5.33
C GLU A 106 21.59 18.38 5.19
N GLU A 107 22.39 18.35 4.12
CA GLU A 107 23.35 19.42 3.81
C GLU A 107 22.66 20.75 3.48
N ILE A 108 21.55 20.71 2.73
CA ILE A 108 20.78 21.91 2.32
C ILE A 108 19.93 22.46 3.46
N LEU A 109 19.53 21.64 4.43
CA LEU A 109 18.58 21.97 5.50
C LEU A 109 18.83 23.35 6.15
N PRO A 110 20.06 23.71 6.61
CA PRO A 110 20.27 25.00 7.24
C PRO A 110 19.91 26.19 6.34
N GLU A 111 20.25 26.10 5.06
CA GLU A 111 19.97 27.12 4.05
C GLU A 111 18.49 27.10 3.66
N GLY A 112 17.91 25.93 3.46
CA GLY A 112 16.51 25.75 3.06
C GLY A 112 15.54 26.28 4.13
N PHE A 113 15.77 25.96 5.40
CA PHE A 113 14.95 26.47 6.50
C PHE A 113 15.10 27.98 6.66
N ALA A 114 16.29 28.52 6.43
CA ALA A 114 16.51 29.97 6.42
C ALA A 114 15.75 30.67 5.29
N VAL A 115 15.65 30.06 4.10
CA VAL A 115 14.83 30.59 2.98
C VAL A 115 13.37 30.69 3.37
N VAL A 116 12.79 29.63 3.95
CA VAL A 116 11.40 29.63 4.39
C VAL A 116 11.16 30.65 5.50
N LYS A 117 12.05 30.71 6.50
CA LYS A 117 11.96 31.68 7.61
C LYS A 117 12.06 33.12 7.14
N GLU A 118 12.97 33.43 6.21
CA GLU A 118 13.09 34.76 5.62
C GLU A 118 11.88 35.11 4.74
N THR A 119 11.36 34.14 3.97
CA THR A 119 10.12 34.33 3.20
C THR A 119 8.95 34.68 4.12
N ALA A 120 8.78 33.93 5.21
CA ALA A 120 7.75 34.20 6.21
C ALA A 120 7.90 35.61 6.82
N ARG A 121 9.13 36.05 7.11
CA ARG A 121 9.40 37.42 7.58
C ARG A 121 9.00 38.48 6.55
N ARG A 122 9.37 38.29 5.29
CA ARG A 122 9.03 39.25 4.22
C ARG A 122 7.53 39.40 4.05
N PHE A 123 6.78 38.29 3.99
CA PHE A 123 5.31 38.31 3.93
C PHE A 123 4.68 38.95 5.18
N LYS A 124 5.28 38.79 6.36
CA LYS A 124 4.81 39.45 7.58
C LYS A 124 5.03 40.97 7.56
N GLU A 125 6.19 41.41 7.09
CA GLU A 125 6.60 42.82 7.17
C GLU A 125 6.09 43.68 6.01
N ASN A 126 5.66 43.07 4.90
CA ASN A 126 5.24 43.79 3.71
C ASN A 126 3.82 43.37 3.30
N THR A 127 3.02 44.31 2.81
CA THR A 127 1.68 44.02 2.29
C THR A 127 1.72 43.35 0.92
N GLU A 128 2.77 43.61 0.15
CA GLU A 128 3.03 43.02 -1.16
C GLU A 128 4.50 42.65 -1.32
N ILE A 129 4.77 41.55 -2.01
CA ILE A 129 6.11 41.08 -2.36
C ILE A 129 6.25 41.10 -3.88
N ARG A 130 7.27 41.81 -4.37
CA ARG A 130 7.55 41.96 -5.80
C ARG A 130 8.79 41.17 -6.17
N SER A 131 8.71 40.41 -7.25
CA SER A 131 9.83 39.66 -7.82
C SER A 131 9.62 39.50 -9.32
N LYS A 132 10.66 39.14 -10.06
CA LYS A 132 10.56 38.76 -11.47
C LYS A 132 9.55 37.63 -11.64
N ALA A 133 8.64 37.79 -12.59
CA ALA A 133 7.62 36.81 -12.92
C ALA A 133 8.25 35.57 -13.58
N THR A 134 7.90 34.40 -13.04
CA THR A 134 8.20 33.09 -13.60
C THR A 134 6.99 32.57 -14.39
N ASP A 135 7.19 31.52 -15.20
CA ASP A 135 6.08 30.87 -15.91
C ASP A 135 5.05 30.30 -14.94
N LEU A 136 5.49 29.81 -13.78
CA LEU A 136 4.60 29.33 -12.72
C LEU A 136 3.71 30.46 -12.18
N ASP A 137 4.25 31.66 -11.96
CA ASP A 137 3.43 32.80 -11.49
C ASP A 137 2.37 33.17 -12.51
N ARG A 138 2.73 33.17 -13.79
CA ARG A 138 1.82 33.51 -14.89
C ARG A 138 0.68 32.51 -14.98
N GLU A 139 0.96 31.22 -14.75
CA GLU A 139 -0.07 30.18 -14.67
C GLU A 139 -0.96 30.37 -13.44
N LEU A 140 -0.35 30.53 -12.25
CA LEU A 140 -1.10 30.62 -10.99
C LEU A 140 -1.97 31.89 -10.91
N ALA A 141 -1.52 33.01 -11.49
CA ALA A 141 -2.28 34.27 -11.53
C ALA A 141 -3.65 34.15 -12.21
N ALA A 142 -3.87 33.13 -13.06
CA ALA A 142 -5.18 32.89 -13.67
C ALA A 142 -6.24 32.40 -12.67
N GLY A 143 -5.82 31.76 -11.57
CA GLY A 143 -6.72 31.15 -10.59
C GLY A 143 -6.55 31.63 -9.15
N LYS A 144 -5.46 32.36 -8.85
CA LYS A 144 -5.11 32.82 -7.50
C LYS A 144 -5.17 34.34 -7.40
N ASN A 145 -6.13 34.85 -6.64
CA ASN A 145 -6.39 36.30 -6.50
C ASN A 145 -5.30 37.08 -5.75
N TYR A 146 -4.39 36.39 -5.06
CA TYR A 146 -3.26 37.00 -4.35
C TYR A 146 -2.01 37.17 -5.22
N ILE A 147 -2.07 36.79 -6.51
CA ILE A 147 -0.99 36.97 -7.47
C ILE A 147 -1.46 37.92 -8.56
N THR A 148 -0.69 38.96 -8.84
CA THR A 148 -0.90 39.86 -9.98
C THR A 148 0.36 39.94 -10.82
N ILE A 149 0.22 39.82 -12.14
CA ILE A 149 1.33 39.97 -13.09
C ILE A 149 1.29 41.37 -13.69
N ASN A 150 2.39 42.11 -13.56
CA ASN A 150 2.57 43.43 -14.18
C ASN A 150 3.83 43.43 -15.04
N GLY A 151 3.68 43.21 -16.35
CA GLY A 151 4.80 43.05 -17.27
C GLY A 151 5.67 41.84 -16.92
N ASP A 152 6.89 42.12 -16.46
CA ASP A 152 7.89 41.13 -16.03
C ASP A 152 7.95 40.94 -14.51
N GLU A 153 7.07 41.59 -13.75
CA GLU A 153 6.97 41.43 -12.29
C GLU A 153 5.76 40.58 -11.90
N ALA A 154 5.95 39.72 -10.91
CA ALA A 154 4.91 39.07 -10.13
C ALA A 154 4.79 39.77 -8.77
N ILE A 155 3.56 40.11 -8.40
CA ILE A 155 3.21 40.79 -7.16
C ILE A 155 2.36 39.83 -6.33
N PHE A 156 2.89 39.37 -5.20
CA PHE A 156 2.19 38.51 -4.24
C PHE A 156 1.66 39.35 -3.08
N GLN A 157 0.37 39.20 -2.76
CA GLN A 157 -0.24 39.85 -1.60
C GLN A 157 0.05 39.06 -0.33
N ASN A 158 0.19 39.74 0.81
CA ASN A 158 0.34 39.08 2.10
C ASN A 158 -1.00 38.64 2.74
N THR A 159 -2.11 38.95 2.09
CA THR A 159 -3.46 38.66 2.56
C THR A 159 -4.24 37.96 1.45
N TRP A 160 -4.89 36.85 1.77
CA TRP A 160 -5.64 36.01 0.82
C TRP A 160 -6.78 35.25 1.48
N THR A 161 -7.60 34.59 0.67
CA THR A 161 -8.64 33.69 1.17
C THR A 161 -8.07 32.31 1.47
N ALA A 162 -8.27 31.80 2.69
CA ALA A 162 -7.98 30.43 3.07
C ALA A 162 -9.10 29.86 3.95
N GLY A 163 -9.59 28.66 3.64
CA GLY A 163 -10.67 28.00 4.38
C GLY A 163 -11.97 28.81 4.43
N GLY A 164 -12.22 29.64 3.42
CA GLY A 164 -13.38 30.53 3.31
C GLY A 164 -13.27 31.87 4.04
N GLY A 165 -12.16 32.15 4.75
CA GLY A 165 -11.91 33.42 5.44
C GLY A 165 -10.72 34.17 4.87
N GLN A 166 -10.65 35.48 5.10
CA GLN A 166 -9.45 36.28 4.79
C GLN A 166 -8.39 36.04 5.87
N VAL A 167 -7.17 35.75 5.45
CA VAL A 167 -6.02 35.50 6.32
C VAL A 167 -4.88 36.40 5.88
N THR A 168 -4.28 37.12 6.82
CA THR A 168 -3.05 37.89 6.63
C THR A 168 -1.89 37.11 7.23
N TRP A 169 -0.83 36.89 6.46
CA TRP A 169 0.39 36.27 6.96
C TRP A 169 1.08 37.18 7.98
N ASN A 170 1.16 36.75 9.23
CA ASN A 170 1.76 37.53 10.32
C ASN A 170 2.72 36.69 11.18
N MET A 171 3.34 35.68 10.58
CA MET A 171 4.09 34.64 11.29
C MET A 171 5.56 34.61 10.87
N VAL A 172 6.46 34.35 11.82
CA VAL A 172 7.89 34.07 11.61
C VAL A 172 8.28 32.95 12.55
N HIS A 173 9.07 31.99 12.06
CA HIS A 173 9.45 30.81 12.83
C HIS A 173 10.31 31.14 14.05
N TYR A 174 9.94 30.61 15.21
CA TYR A 174 10.76 30.57 16.42
C TYR A 174 11.78 29.42 16.36
N ASP A 175 12.81 29.50 17.20
CA ASP A 175 13.85 28.46 17.27
C ASP A 175 13.30 27.08 17.63
N VAL A 176 12.29 27.02 18.50
CA VAL A 176 11.60 25.75 18.84
C VAL A 176 10.88 25.14 17.64
N GLN A 177 10.40 25.97 16.71
CA GLN A 177 9.76 25.52 15.48
C GLN A 177 10.79 25.03 14.46
N LEU A 178 12.00 25.63 14.44
CA LEU A 178 13.13 25.12 13.64
C LEU A 178 13.59 23.74 14.13
N ILE A 179 13.58 23.51 15.45
CA ILE A 179 13.83 22.20 16.04
C ILE A 179 12.75 21.21 15.58
N GLY A 180 11.48 21.56 15.75
CA GLY A 180 10.36 20.70 15.34
C GLY A 180 10.40 20.33 13.85
N GLY A 181 10.68 21.29 12.97
CA GLY A 181 10.84 21.04 11.54
C GLY A 181 12.00 20.10 11.23
N SER A 182 13.12 20.23 11.95
CA SER A 182 14.29 19.34 11.79
C SER A 182 13.96 17.91 12.23
N VAL A 183 13.20 17.76 13.31
CA VAL A 183 12.73 16.44 13.80
C VAL A 183 11.80 15.78 12.78
N LEU A 184 10.88 16.55 12.18
CA LEU A 184 9.98 16.03 11.13
C LEU A 184 10.74 15.58 9.88
N HIS A 185 11.75 16.34 9.44
CA HIS A 185 12.59 15.93 8.31
C HIS A 185 13.33 14.61 8.59
N GLN A 186 13.75 14.35 9.83
CA GLN A 186 14.37 13.09 10.24
C GLN A 186 13.40 11.90 10.33
N GLY A 187 12.13 12.04 9.89
CA GLY A 187 11.13 10.99 9.96
C GLY A 187 10.66 10.66 11.38
N LYS A 188 10.81 11.60 12.33
CA LYS A 188 10.44 11.42 13.74
C LYS A 188 9.18 12.22 14.10
N ILE A 189 8.54 11.84 15.20
CA ILE A 189 7.40 12.58 15.77
C ILE A 189 7.93 13.81 16.53
N SER A 190 7.46 14.99 16.13
CA SER A 190 7.72 16.25 16.85
C SER A 190 6.52 16.58 17.74
N GLU A 191 6.62 16.26 19.04
CA GLU A 191 5.58 16.61 20.02
C GLU A 191 5.62 18.11 20.31
N MET A 192 4.52 18.81 20.00
CA MET A 192 4.36 20.24 20.22
C MET A 192 2.98 20.51 20.81
N ALA A 193 2.91 21.36 21.83
CA ALA A 193 1.64 21.73 22.44
C ALA A 193 0.75 22.49 21.43
N THR A 194 -0.57 22.38 21.61
CA THR A 194 -1.54 23.13 20.80
C THR A 194 -1.27 24.62 20.93
N GLY A 195 -1.16 25.32 19.80
CA GLY A 195 -0.82 26.74 19.75
C GLY A 195 0.66 27.05 19.49
N GLU A 196 1.55 26.06 19.53
CA GLU A 196 2.98 26.23 19.18
C GLU A 196 3.22 26.37 17.66
N GLY A 197 2.17 26.37 16.85
CA GLY A 197 2.23 26.62 15.40
C GLY A 197 2.64 25.41 14.55
N LYS A 198 2.07 24.21 14.81
CA LYS A 198 2.30 22.98 14.01
C LYS A 198 2.17 23.23 12.49
N THR A 199 1.12 23.94 12.06
CA THR A 199 0.88 24.31 10.66
C THR A 199 1.99 25.19 10.06
N LEU A 200 2.63 26.04 10.86
CA LEU A 200 3.77 26.85 10.42
C LEU A 200 5.05 26.01 10.38
N VAL A 201 5.24 25.12 11.36
CA VAL A 201 6.40 24.22 11.44
C VAL A 201 6.48 23.32 10.23
N SER A 202 5.35 22.78 9.76
CA SER A 202 5.30 21.88 8.60
C SER A 202 5.83 22.53 7.32
N THR A 203 5.84 23.87 7.22
CA THR A 203 6.35 24.56 6.02
C THR A 203 7.84 24.37 5.79
N LEU A 204 8.62 24.15 6.86
CA LEU A 204 10.06 23.95 6.81
C LEU A 204 10.42 22.60 6.13
N PRO A 205 10.03 21.42 6.66
CA PRO A 205 10.30 20.14 6.02
C PRO A 205 9.51 19.95 4.71
N ALA A 206 8.33 20.55 4.56
CA ALA A 206 7.60 20.48 3.28
C ALA A 206 8.40 21.13 2.16
N TYR A 207 8.89 22.35 2.37
CA TYR A 207 9.74 23.03 1.39
C TYR A 207 11.00 22.22 1.09
N LEU A 208 11.74 21.80 2.13
CA LEU A 208 13.01 21.09 1.96
C LEU A 208 12.85 19.80 1.16
N ASN A 209 11.93 18.92 1.56
CA ASN A 209 11.74 17.62 0.89
C ASN A 209 11.12 17.77 -0.51
N ALA A 210 10.34 18.83 -0.75
CA ALA A 210 9.81 19.13 -2.08
C ALA A 210 10.89 19.50 -3.11
N LEU A 211 12.09 19.94 -2.68
CA LEU A 211 13.19 20.29 -3.59
C LEU A 211 13.72 19.09 -4.38
N ALA A 212 13.52 17.86 -3.89
CA ALA A 212 13.90 16.64 -4.60
C ALA A 212 13.00 16.34 -5.81
N GLY A 213 11.82 16.95 -5.90
CA GLY A 213 10.86 16.73 -7.00
C GLY A 213 10.07 15.41 -6.92
N GLU A 214 10.28 14.63 -5.86
CA GLU A 214 9.62 13.34 -5.64
C GLU A 214 8.25 13.46 -4.94
N GLY A 215 7.99 14.62 -4.33
CA GLY A 215 6.70 14.94 -3.73
C GLY A 215 6.60 14.83 -2.23
N VAL A 216 5.77 15.70 -1.65
CA VAL A 216 5.46 15.68 -0.23
C VAL A 216 3.95 15.56 -0.02
N HIS A 217 3.52 14.54 0.71
CA HIS A 217 2.13 14.38 1.14
C HIS A 217 1.95 14.97 2.54
N ILE A 218 1.04 15.92 2.71
CA ILE A 218 0.66 16.46 4.02
C ILE A 218 -0.73 15.92 4.34
N VAL A 219 -0.77 15.00 5.30
CA VAL A 219 -1.95 14.27 5.71
C VAL A 219 -2.59 14.96 6.91
N THR A 220 -3.86 15.31 6.80
CA THR A 220 -4.67 15.87 7.88
C THR A 220 -5.87 14.99 8.21
N VAL A 221 -6.51 15.23 9.36
CA VAL A 221 -7.66 14.42 9.83
C VAL A 221 -8.98 14.67 9.10
N ASN A 222 -9.15 15.83 8.44
CA ASN A 222 -10.38 16.13 7.69
C ASN A 222 -10.12 17.05 6.48
N ASP A 223 -11.10 17.06 5.58
CA ASP A 223 -11.06 17.77 4.29
C ASP A 223 -10.95 19.30 4.47
N TYR A 224 -11.64 19.85 5.48
CA TYR A 224 -11.58 21.28 5.80
C TYR A 224 -10.15 21.70 6.17
N LEU A 225 -9.48 20.95 7.05
CA LEU A 225 -8.10 21.22 7.45
C LEU A 225 -7.14 21.07 6.27
N ALA A 226 -7.27 20.01 5.47
CA ALA A 226 -6.45 19.81 4.27
C ALA A 226 -6.56 21.01 3.31
N ARG A 227 -7.79 21.43 3.01
CA ARG A 227 -8.07 22.55 2.11
C ARG A 227 -7.58 23.87 2.71
N ARG A 228 -7.94 24.16 3.95
CA ARG A 228 -7.54 25.39 4.66
C ARG A 228 -6.03 25.52 4.70
N ASP A 229 -5.31 24.47 5.09
CA ASP A 229 -3.85 24.55 5.26
C ASP A 229 -3.13 24.61 3.92
N SER A 230 -3.64 23.94 2.88
CA SER A 230 -3.13 24.10 1.51
C SER A 230 -3.27 25.53 0.99
N GLU A 231 -4.37 26.21 1.33
CA GLU A 231 -4.64 27.59 0.92
C GLU A 231 -3.89 28.59 1.79
N TRP A 232 -3.73 28.29 3.07
CA TRP A 232 -3.04 29.15 4.00
C TRP A 232 -1.53 29.14 3.75
N ASN A 233 -0.91 27.98 3.57
CA ASN A 233 0.54 27.91 3.33
C ASN A 233 0.92 27.98 1.84
N GLY A 234 -0.02 27.76 0.92
CA GLY A 234 0.22 27.78 -0.52
C GLY A 234 1.04 28.98 -1.02
N PRO A 235 0.68 30.24 -0.68
CA PRO A 235 1.32 31.42 -1.25
C PRO A 235 2.82 31.53 -0.97
N ILE A 236 3.29 31.10 0.21
CA ILE A 236 4.73 31.14 0.51
C ILE A 236 5.52 30.11 -0.30
N PHE A 237 4.94 28.93 -0.56
CA PHE A 237 5.56 27.89 -1.39
C PHE A 237 5.52 28.27 -2.88
N GLU A 238 4.38 28.78 -3.34
CA GLU A 238 4.18 29.24 -4.73
C GLU A 238 5.11 30.41 -5.06
N TRP A 239 5.27 31.36 -4.13
CA TRP A 239 6.26 32.41 -4.28
C TRP A 239 7.69 31.84 -4.37
N LEU A 240 8.02 30.81 -3.60
CA LEU A 240 9.30 30.10 -3.70
C LEU A 240 9.43 29.18 -4.93
N GLY A 241 8.42 29.13 -5.81
CA GLY A 241 8.48 28.36 -7.06
C GLY A 241 8.04 26.91 -6.95
N LEU A 242 7.29 26.56 -5.90
CA LEU A 242 6.70 25.23 -5.69
C LEU A 242 5.21 25.23 -5.99
N ARG A 243 4.70 24.15 -6.58
CA ARG A 243 3.26 23.92 -6.75
C ARG A 243 2.68 23.28 -5.50
N VAL A 244 1.52 23.77 -5.09
CA VAL A 244 0.73 23.22 -3.97
C VAL A 244 -0.68 22.94 -4.43
N ASP A 245 -1.18 21.75 -4.11
CA ASP A 245 -2.58 21.41 -4.36
C ASP A 245 -3.14 20.53 -3.23
N CYS A 246 -4.46 20.34 -3.23
CA CYS A 246 -5.19 19.53 -2.27
C CYS A 246 -6.08 18.53 -2.99
N ILE A 247 -5.85 17.23 -2.76
CA ILE A 247 -6.58 16.17 -3.46
C ILE A 247 -8.09 16.21 -3.15
N ASP A 248 -8.46 16.60 -1.93
CA ASP A 248 -9.86 16.72 -1.51
C ASP A 248 -10.63 17.76 -2.33
N LYS A 249 -9.98 18.65 -3.11
CA LYS A 249 -10.65 19.60 -4.03
C LYS A 249 -11.12 18.95 -5.33
N HIS A 250 -10.61 17.76 -5.63
CA HIS A 250 -10.76 17.11 -6.94
C HIS A 250 -11.45 15.76 -6.80
N GLN A 251 -12.28 15.42 -7.79
CA GLN A 251 -12.93 14.12 -7.80
C GLN A 251 -11.90 12.99 -7.99
N PRO A 252 -12.07 11.85 -7.29
CA PRO A 252 -11.39 10.58 -7.55
C PRO A 252 -11.19 10.23 -9.04
N ASN A 253 -10.03 9.67 -9.40
CA ASN A 253 -9.72 9.15 -10.75
C ASN A 253 -9.86 10.19 -11.90
N THR A 254 -9.67 11.47 -11.62
CA THR A 254 -9.70 12.53 -12.64
C THR A 254 -8.31 13.08 -12.97
N GLU A 255 -8.17 13.72 -14.13
CA GLU A 255 -6.93 14.42 -14.50
C GLU A 255 -6.54 15.49 -13.48
N ASN A 256 -7.52 16.20 -12.90
CA ASN A 256 -7.24 17.18 -11.85
C ASN A 256 -6.69 16.53 -10.58
N ARG A 257 -7.17 15.32 -10.22
CA ARG A 257 -6.64 14.54 -9.10
C ARG A 257 -5.18 14.14 -9.36
N ARG A 258 -4.87 13.68 -10.58
CA ARG A 258 -3.49 13.36 -11.00
C ARG A 258 -2.60 14.60 -10.95
N ARG A 259 -3.06 15.74 -11.49
CA ARG A 259 -2.35 17.02 -11.39
C ARG A 259 -2.05 17.43 -9.95
N ALA A 260 -2.97 17.19 -9.02
CA ALA A 260 -2.76 17.49 -7.61
C ALA A 260 -1.64 16.63 -6.99
N TYR A 261 -1.52 15.37 -7.38
CA TYR A 261 -0.39 14.50 -6.99
C TYR A 261 0.94 14.88 -7.65
N MET A 262 0.89 15.50 -8.83
CA MET A 262 2.08 16.01 -9.55
C MET A 262 2.54 17.39 -9.06
N ALA A 263 1.82 18.02 -8.13
CA ALA A 263 2.30 19.22 -7.43
C ALA A 263 3.54 18.88 -6.58
N ASP A 264 4.37 19.86 -6.23
CA ASP A 264 5.52 19.61 -5.37
C ASP A 264 5.08 19.20 -3.94
N ILE A 265 3.97 19.79 -3.47
CA ILE A 265 3.35 19.51 -2.17
C ILE A 265 1.87 19.23 -2.38
N THR A 266 1.40 18.10 -1.85
CA THR A 266 0.03 17.62 -1.97
C THR A 266 -0.59 17.49 -0.58
N TYR A 267 -1.62 18.27 -0.29
CA TYR A 267 -2.43 18.13 0.92
C TYR A 267 -3.56 17.13 0.70
N GLY A 268 -3.92 16.40 1.75
CA GLY A 268 -5.09 15.53 1.70
C GLY A 268 -5.45 14.87 3.02
N THR A 269 -6.59 14.19 3.05
CA THR A 269 -6.95 13.32 4.18
C THR A 269 -6.32 11.93 4.07
N ASN A 270 -6.12 11.27 5.22
CA ASN A 270 -5.64 9.89 5.31
C ASN A 270 -6.48 8.93 4.46
N ASN A 271 -7.80 9.07 4.53
CA ASN A 271 -8.76 8.27 3.76
C ASN A 271 -8.57 8.46 2.25
N GLU A 272 -8.49 9.71 1.79
CA GLU A 272 -8.36 10.01 0.37
C GLU A 272 -7.03 9.50 -0.21
N PHE A 273 -5.90 9.67 0.48
CA PHE A 273 -4.63 9.08 0.08
C PHE A 273 -4.68 7.54 0.00
N GLY A 274 -5.28 6.89 1.00
CA GLY A 274 -5.39 5.44 1.02
C GLY A 274 -6.36 4.88 -0.03
N PHE A 275 -7.49 5.53 -0.27
CA PHE A 275 -8.44 5.11 -1.31
C PHE A 275 -7.92 5.36 -2.72
N ASP A 276 -7.16 6.43 -2.97
CA ASP A 276 -6.46 6.62 -4.24
C ASP A 276 -5.46 5.49 -4.49
N TYR A 277 -4.68 5.09 -3.46
CA TYR A 277 -3.76 3.96 -3.57
C TYR A 277 -4.50 2.65 -3.92
N LEU A 278 -5.61 2.36 -3.24
CA LEU A 278 -6.41 1.16 -3.54
C LEU A 278 -7.01 1.21 -4.94
N ARG A 279 -7.48 2.39 -5.39
CA ARG A 279 -8.02 2.57 -6.75
C ARG A 279 -6.94 2.42 -7.81
N ASP A 280 -5.75 2.95 -7.60
CA ASP A 280 -4.60 2.81 -8.50
C ASP A 280 -4.17 1.34 -8.66
N ASN A 281 -4.38 0.49 -7.66
CA ASN A 281 -4.11 -0.95 -7.77
C ASN A 281 -5.25 -1.75 -8.45
N MET A 282 -6.32 -1.09 -8.88
CA MET A 282 -7.45 -1.69 -9.60
C MET A 282 -7.63 -1.15 -11.02
N VAL A 283 -6.79 -0.20 -11.46
CA VAL A 283 -6.88 0.36 -12.82
C VAL A 283 -6.44 -0.66 -13.87
N HIS A 284 -6.90 -0.48 -15.11
CA HIS A 284 -6.56 -1.37 -16.21
C HIS A 284 -5.23 -1.00 -16.88
N THR A 285 -4.87 0.28 -16.84
CA THR A 285 -3.68 0.82 -17.50
C THR A 285 -2.88 1.73 -16.56
N PRO A 286 -1.54 1.77 -16.65
CA PRO A 286 -0.72 2.64 -15.80
C PRO A 286 -1.08 4.14 -15.92
N GLU A 287 -1.56 4.58 -17.08
CA GLU A 287 -1.93 5.96 -17.36
C GLU A 287 -3.18 6.41 -16.59
N GLU A 288 -3.98 5.46 -16.08
CA GLU A 288 -5.14 5.75 -15.25
C GLU A 288 -4.77 6.06 -13.80
N MET A 289 -3.58 5.66 -13.34
CA MET A 289 -3.12 5.94 -11.98
C MET A 289 -3.07 7.45 -11.70
N VAL A 290 -3.44 7.84 -10.48
CA VAL A 290 -3.40 9.24 -10.05
C VAL A 290 -2.19 9.53 -9.17
N GLN A 291 -1.72 8.56 -8.39
CA GLN A 291 -0.57 8.72 -7.51
C GLN A 291 0.75 8.53 -8.26
N ARG A 292 1.81 9.06 -7.67
CA ARG A 292 3.21 8.73 -7.96
C ARG A 292 3.81 7.92 -6.82
N LYS A 293 5.11 7.60 -6.90
CA LYS A 293 5.86 6.96 -5.82
C LYS A 293 5.65 7.70 -4.48
N HIS A 294 5.37 6.95 -3.42
CA HIS A 294 5.26 7.50 -2.06
C HIS A 294 6.66 7.84 -1.52
N HIS A 295 7.03 9.11 -1.55
CA HIS A 295 8.37 9.57 -1.14
C HIS A 295 8.43 10.06 0.31
N PHE A 296 7.71 11.13 0.63
CA PHE A 296 7.69 11.70 1.98
C PHE A 296 6.26 12.07 2.40
N ALA A 297 5.85 11.66 3.59
CA ALA A 297 4.54 11.98 4.14
C ALA A 297 4.65 12.54 5.56
N MET A 298 4.00 13.67 5.81
CA MET A 298 3.84 14.25 7.14
C MET A 298 2.40 14.10 7.58
N VAL A 299 2.22 13.52 8.77
CA VAL A 299 0.89 13.27 9.33
C VAL A 299 0.65 14.23 10.48
N ASP A 300 -0.30 15.15 10.29
CA ASP A 300 -0.80 15.99 11.38
C ASP A 300 -1.78 15.20 12.25
N GLU A 301 -1.77 15.46 13.55
CA GLU A 301 -2.49 14.69 14.57
C GLU A 301 -2.27 13.16 14.41
N VAL A 302 -0.99 12.77 14.45
CA VAL A 302 -0.50 11.41 14.20
C VAL A 302 -1.14 10.34 15.09
N ASP A 303 -1.52 10.69 16.32
CA ASP A 303 -2.24 9.82 17.24
C ASP A 303 -3.64 9.48 16.71
N SER A 304 -4.37 10.48 16.24
CA SER A 304 -5.69 10.29 15.63
C SER A 304 -5.61 9.42 14.38
N VAL A 305 -4.63 9.68 13.50
CA VAL A 305 -4.51 8.98 12.21
C VAL A 305 -3.91 7.58 12.34
N LEU A 306 -2.75 7.44 13.00
CA LEU A 306 -2.00 6.18 13.03
C LEU A 306 -2.35 5.26 14.20
N ILE A 307 -3.12 5.74 15.19
CA ILE A 307 -3.57 4.92 16.33
C ILE A 307 -5.09 4.74 16.30
N ASP A 308 -5.85 5.83 16.30
CA ASP A 308 -7.31 5.73 16.43
C ASP A 308 -8.00 5.26 15.15
N ASP A 309 -7.71 5.88 14.02
CA ASP A 309 -8.31 5.55 12.72
C ASP A 309 -7.77 4.24 12.14
N ALA A 310 -6.48 3.94 12.41
CA ALA A 310 -5.81 2.73 11.92
C ALA A 310 -6.41 1.40 12.41
N ARG A 311 -7.39 1.44 13.34
CA ARG A 311 -8.14 0.26 13.80
C ARG A 311 -9.09 -0.29 12.74
N THR A 312 -9.51 0.53 11.78
CA THR A 312 -10.45 0.12 10.72
C THR A 312 -9.73 0.11 9.37
N PRO A 313 -9.72 -1.00 8.63
CA PRO A 313 -9.10 -1.04 7.32
C PRO A 313 -9.90 -0.24 6.29
N LEU A 314 -9.21 0.31 5.29
CA LEU A 314 -9.85 0.92 4.13
C LEU A 314 -10.36 -0.17 3.18
N ILE A 315 -11.66 -0.15 2.86
CA ILE A 315 -12.32 -1.17 2.05
C ILE A 315 -13.06 -0.49 0.90
N ILE A 316 -12.76 -0.90 -0.34
CA ILE A 316 -13.60 -0.60 -1.50
C ILE A 316 -14.55 -1.77 -1.68
N SER A 317 -15.85 -1.51 -1.52
CA SER A 317 -16.90 -2.50 -1.78
C SER A 317 -17.67 -2.11 -3.03
N GLY A 318 -17.88 -3.10 -3.90
CA GLY A 318 -18.72 -2.98 -5.09
C GLY A 318 -19.96 -3.85 -4.93
N PRO A 319 -21.13 -3.44 -5.46
CA PRO A 319 -22.27 -4.32 -5.51
C PRO A 319 -21.91 -5.52 -6.39
N VAL A 320 -22.05 -6.74 -5.87
CA VAL A 320 -22.08 -7.93 -6.72
C VAL A 320 -23.39 -7.82 -7.49
N PRO A 321 -23.38 -7.64 -8.83
CA PRO A 321 -24.60 -7.80 -9.59
C PRO A 321 -25.13 -9.17 -9.19
N ARG A 322 -26.37 -9.25 -8.72
CA ARG A 322 -27.05 -10.55 -8.56
C ARG A 322 -27.29 -11.11 -9.97
N GLY A 323 -26.22 -11.42 -10.70
CA GLY A 323 -26.21 -12.35 -11.80
C GLY A 323 -26.37 -13.71 -11.17
N ASP A 324 -27.60 -13.97 -10.74
CA ASP A 324 -28.16 -15.24 -10.38
C ASP A 324 -27.27 -16.23 -9.59
N ASP A 325 -27.68 -16.52 -8.36
CA ASP A 325 -27.44 -17.82 -7.68
C ASP A 325 -27.94 -19.04 -8.52
N GLN A 326 -28.23 -18.88 -9.82
CA GLN A 326 -28.66 -19.91 -10.76
C GLN A 326 -27.71 -21.10 -10.75
N GLN A 327 -26.38 -20.92 -10.77
CA GLN A 327 -25.48 -22.07 -10.82
C GLN A 327 -25.59 -22.95 -9.57
N PHE A 328 -25.64 -22.36 -8.38
CA PHE A 328 -25.85 -23.12 -7.14
C PHE A 328 -27.20 -23.85 -7.16
N HIS A 329 -28.27 -23.15 -7.53
CA HIS A 329 -29.61 -23.74 -7.60
C HIS A 329 -29.75 -24.82 -8.69
N VAL A 330 -29.00 -24.70 -9.80
CA VAL A 330 -29.00 -25.67 -10.92
C VAL A 330 -28.17 -26.90 -10.59
N LEU A 331 -27.03 -26.75 -9.90
CA LEU A 331 -26.10 -27.84 -9.59
C LEU A 331 -26.48 -28.58 -8.30
N ARG A 332 -27.05 -27.90 -7.29
CA ARG A 332 -27.39 -28.50 -5.99
C ARG A 332 -28.22 -29.79 -6.11
N PRO A 333 -29.30 -29.88 -6.92
CA PRO A 333 -30.06 -31.12 -7.04
C PRO A 333 -29.24 -32.28 -7.61
N ARG A 334 -28.30 -31.99 -8.53
CA ARG A 334 -27.44 -32.99 -9.15
C ARG A 334 -26.44 -33.56 -8.15
N VAL A 335 -25.77 -32.68 -7.40
CA VAL A 335 -24.84 -33.06 -6.33
C VAL A 335 -25.56 -33.83 -5.23
N GLN A 336 -26.79 -33.45 -4.88
CA GLN A 336 -27.60 -34.18 -3.90
C GLN A 336 -27.90 -35.61 -4.37
N GLN A 337 -28.30 -35.80 -5.63
CA GLN A 337 -28.55 -37.13 -6.20
C GLN A 337 -27.29 -38.01 -6.20
N LEU A 338 -26.13 -37.43 -6.53
CA LEU A 338 -24.84 -38.10 -6.49
C LEU A 338 -24.51 -38.61 -5.07
N ILE A 339 -24.68 -37.75 -4.05
CA ILE A 339 -24.44 -38.11 -2.64
C ILE A 339 -25.41 -39.21 -2.18
N GLU A 340 -26.70 -39.10 -2.51
CA GLU A 340 -27.70 -40.10 -2.14
C GLU A 340 -27.46 -41.47 -2.80
N ALA A 341 -26.89 -41.50 -4.00
CA ALA A 341 -26.51 -42.74 -4.67
C ALA A 341 -25.21 -43.32 -4.11
N GLN A 342 -24.23 -42.48 -3.80
CA GLN A 342 -23.01 -42.88 -3.11
C GLN A 342 -23.33 -43.51 -1.75
N GLU A 343 -24.23 -42.91 -0.97
CA GLU A 343 -24.63 -43.45 0.33
C GLU A 343 -25.26 -44.85 0.21
N ARG A 344 -26.06 -45.08 -0.85
CA ARG A 344 -26.62 -46.41 -1.14
C ARG A 344 -25.53 -47.44 -1.43
N LEU A 345 -24.52 -47.09 -2.23
CA LEU A 345 -23.37 -47.96 -2.52
C LEU A 345 -22.57 -48.27 -1.24
N VAL A 346 -22.21 -47.24 -0.47
CA VAL A 346 -21.48 -47.38 0.80
C VAL A 346 -22.24 -48.26 1.79
N ARG A 347 -23.57 -48.08 1.91
CA ARG A 347 -24.41 -48.94 2.75
C ARG A 347 -24.38 -50.40 2.28
N GLY A 348 -24.41 -50.63 0.96
CA GLY A 348 -24.28 -51.96 0.37
C GLY A 348 -22.95 -52.61 0.71
N PHE A 349 -21.82 -51.92 0.47
CA PHE A 349 -20.49 -52.41 0.79
C PHE A 349 -20.31 -52.67 2.29
N LEU A 350 -20.82 -51.79 3.16
CA LEU A 350 -20.76 -52.00 4.61
C LEU A 350 -21.53 -53.26 5.04
N ASN A 351 -22.69 -53.54 4.44
CA ASN A 351 -23.47 -54.73 4.75
C ASN A 351 -22.76 -56.01 4.27
N GLU A 352 -22.15 -55.99 3.08
CA GLU A 352 -21.41 -57.13 2.55
C GLU A 352 -20.14 -57.40 3.38
N ALA A 353 -19.41 -56.35 3.79
CA ALA A 353 -18.27 -56.48 4.70
C ALA A 353 -18.68 -57.15 6.02
N LYS A 354 -19.80 -56.73 6.62
CA LYS A 354 -20.34 -57.34 7.85
C LYS A 354 -20.69 -58.81 7.66
N LYS A 355 -21.33 -59.15 6.53
CA LYS A 355 -21.70 -60.53 6.20
C LYS A 355 -20.46 -61.41 6.05
N LYS A 356 -19.48 -60.97 5.26
CA LYS A 356 -18.20 -61.68 5.05
C LYS A 356 -17.44 -61.90 6.34
N PHE A 357 -17.36 -60.88 7.20
CA PHE A 357 -16.72 -61.01 8.49
C PHE A 357 -17.44 -61.98 9.43
N ALA A 358 -18.78 -62.05 9.36
CA ALA A 358 -19.56 -63.04 10.11
C ALA A 358 -19.35 -64.48 9.60
N GLU A 359 -19.06 -64.64 8.30
CA GLU A 359 -18.69 -65.91 7.67
C GLU A 359 -17.21 -66.30 7.92
N GLY A 360 -16.44 -65.46 8.62
CA GLY A 360 -15.01 -65.67 8.89
C GLY A 360 -14.07 -65.24 7.76
N ASP A 361 -14.60 -64.59 6.72
CA ASP A 361 -13.86 -64.10 5.55
C ASP A 361 -13.48 -62.62 5.75
N ASP A 362 -12.35 -62.37 6.40
CA ASP A 362 -11.81 -61.03 6.65
C ASP A 362 -10.57 -60.67 5.82
N ASP A 363 -10.34 -61.40 4.73
CA ASP A 363 -9.20 -61.17 3.85
C ASP A 363 -9.26 -59.77 3.20
N PRO A 364 -8.12 -59.06 3.08
CA PRO A 364 -8.03 -57.76 2.42
C PRO A 364 -8.66 -57.70 1.02
N LYS A 365 -8.68 -58.80 0.28
CA LYS A 365 -9.20 -58.88 -1.09
C LYS A 365 -10.68 -59.23 -1.17
N SER A 366 -11.30 -59.64 -0.07
CA SER A 366 -12.72 -60.03 0.03
C SER A 366 -13.49 -59.12 0.98
N GLY A 367 -13.75 -59.54 2.23
CA GLY A 367 -14.46 -58.75 3.22
C GLY A 367 -13.76 -57.41 3.54
N GLY A 368 -12.42 -57.40 3.51
CA GLY A 368 -11.62 -56.18 3.70
C GLY A 368 -11.81 -55.16 2.57
N LEU A 369 -11.96 -55.61 1.32
CA LEU A 369 -12.21 -54.74 0.16
C LEU A 369 -13.54 -53.99 0.33
N PHE A 370 -14.60 -54.68 0.72
CA PHE A 370 -15.91 -54.05 0.94
C PHE A 370 -15.87 -53.01 2.08
N LEU A 371 -15.15 -53.32 3.17
CA LEU A 371 -14.96 -52.37 4.26
C LEU A 371 -14.16 -51.14 3.80
N PHE A 372 -13.12 -51.34 2.99
CA PHE A 372 -12.29 -50.27 2.47
C PHE A 372 -13.05 -49.38 1.46
N ARG A 373 -13.87 -49.97 0.57
CA ARG A 373 -14.77 -49.21 -0.33
C ARG A 373 -15.76 -48.34 0.45
N ALA A 374 -16.37 -48.88 1.51
CA ALA A 374 -17.27 -48.11 2.36
C ALA A 374 -16.56 -46.91 3.01
N TYR A 375 -15.32 -47.10 3.47
CA TYR A 375 -14.49 -46.04 4.06
C TYR A 375 -14.04 -44.99 3.04
N ARG A 376 -13.56 -45.41 1.86
CA ARG A 376 -13.19 -44.50 0.76
C ARG A 376 -14.37 -43.71 0.24
N GLY A 377 -15.56 -44.31 0.19
CA GLY A 377 -16.74 -43.67 -0.33
C GLY A 377 -17.32 -42.59 0.57
N LEU A 378 -17.54 -42.91 1.86
CA LEU A 378 -18.05 -41.97 2.87
C LEU A 378 -17.44 -42.29 4.25
N PRO A 379 -16.23 -41.80 4.56
CA PRO A 379 -15.53 -42.15 5.80
C PRO A 379 -16.28 -41.66 7.06
N LYS A 380 -17.09 -40.61 6.91
CA LYS A 380 -17.91 -40.02 7.97
C LYS A 380 -19.34 -40.58 8.06
N TYR A 381 -19.63 -41.66 7.36
CA TYR A 381 -20.94 -42.30 7.41
C TYR A 381 -21.19 -42.93 8.79
N GLY A 382 -22.23 -42.48 9.51
CA GLY A 382 -22.49 -42.88 10.90
C GLY A 382 -22.49 -44.40 11.16
N PRO A 383 -23.19 -45.22 10.35
CA PRO A 383 -23.15 -46.67 10.48
C PRO A 383 -21.76 -47.30 10.26
N LEU A 384 -20.93 -46.72 9.40
CA LEU A 384 -19.55 -47.15 9.20
C LEU A 384 -18.71 -46.82 10.44
N ILE A 385 -18.79 -45.59 10.95
CA ILE A 385 -18.07 -45.16 12.18
C ILE A 385 -18.38 -46.11 13.33
N LYS A 386 -19.66 -46.46 13.50
CA LYS A 386 -20.11 -47.40 14.53
C LYS A 386 -19.47 -48.78 14.35
N PHE A 387 -19.41 -49.29 13.13
CA PHE A 387 -18.80 -50.59 12.83
C PHE A 387 -17.28 -50.58 13.03
N LEU A 388 -16.59 -49.50 12.62
CA LEU A 388 -15.15 -49.32 12.83
C LEU A 388 -14.75 -49.23 14.31
N SER A 389 -15.70 -48.85 15.17
CA SER A 389 -15.50 -48.78 16.63
C SER A 389 -15.60 -50.15 17.32
N GLU A 390 -16.06 -51.20 16.63
CA GLU A 390 -16.08 -52.56 17.17
C GLU A 390 -14.66 -53.15 17.27
N PRO A 391 -14.40 -54.02 18.27
CA PRO A 391 -13.06 -54.58 18.50
C PRO A 391 -12.50 -55.28 17.25
N GLY A 392 -11.30 -54.87 16.83
CA GLY A 392 -10.56 -55.49 15.73
C GLY A 392 -10.97 -55.04 14.32
N ILE A 393 -12.11 -54.37 14.12
CA ILE A 393 -12.57 -53.95 12.78
C ILE A 393 -11.64 -52.90 12.17
N LYS A 394 -11.17 -51.93 12.95
CA LYS A 394 -10.21 -50.91 12.50
C LYS A 394 -8.89 -51.53 12.01
N VAL A 395 -8.43 -52.60 12.65
CA VAL A 395 -7.22 -53.34 12.22
C VAL A 395 -7.45 -54.03 10.89
N LYS A 396 -8.64 -54.58 10.64
CA LYS A 396 -9.02 -55.18 9.35
C LYS A 396 -9.08 -54.14 8.24
N LEU A 397 -9.63 -52.95 8.51
CA LEU A 397 -9.60 -51.81 7.57
C LEU A 397 -8.16 -51.42 7.23
N GLN A 398 -7.29 -51.28 8.22
CA GLN A 398 -5.87 -50.93 7.99
C GLN A 398 -5.14 -51.98 7.15
N LYS A 399 -5.43 -53.27 7.35
CA LYS A 399 -4.86 -54.34 6.51
C LYS A 399 -5.32 -54.23 5.06
N ALA A 400 -6.60 -53.91 4.82
CA ALA A 400 -7.13 -53.68 3.48
C ALA A 400 -6.53 -52.42 2.84
N GLU A 401 -6.49 -51.31 3.57
CA GLU A 401 -5.88 -50.05 3.12
C GLU A 401 -4.41 -50.25 2.72
N ASN A 402 -3.61 -50.92 3.56
CA ASN A 402 -2.20 -51.19 3.26
C ASN A 402 -2.01 -52.07 2.03
N TYR A 403 -2.94 -52.99 1.75
CA TYR A 403 -2.88 -53.83 0.57
C TYR A 403 -3.12 -53.04 -0.72
N TYR A 404 -4.14 -52.18 -0.75
CA TYR A 404 -4.51 -51.43 -1.97
C TYR A 404 -3.64 -50.18 -2.21
N LEU A 405 -3.08 -49.59 -1.15
CA LEU A 405 -2.12 -48.49 -1.26
C LEU A 405 -0.68 -48.94 -1.49
N ALA A 406 -0.39 -50.26 -1.47
CA ALA A 406 0.93 -50.79 -1.79
C ALA A 406 1.31 -50.52 -3.27
N ASP A 407 2.61 -50.66 -3.58
CA ASP A 407 3.15 -50.57 -4.95
C ASP A 407 2.66 -49.35 -5.73
N GLN A 408 2.76 -48.17 -5.13
CA GLN A 408 2.31 -46.89 -5.72
C GLN A 408 0.82 -46.88 -6.12
N GLN A 409 -0.07 -47.40 -5.26
CA GLN A 409 -1.52 -47.35 -5.45
C GLN A 409 -2.02 -48.09 -6.70
N ARG A 410 -1.24 -49.04 -7.22
CA ARG A 410 -1.52 -49.77 -8.48
C ARG A 410 -2.87 -50.51 -8.51
N HIS A 411 -3.47 -50.77 -7.34
CA HIS A 411 -4.72 -51.52 -7.21
C HIS A 411 -5.89 -50.64 -6.72
N MET A 412 -5.73 -49.32 -6.70
CA MET A 412 -6.78 -48.41 -6.22
C MET A 412 -7.98 -48.34 -7.17
N ASP A 413 -7.78 -48.60 -8.46
CA ASP A 413 -8.85 -48.79 -9.46
C ASP A 413 -9.87 -49.83 -8.99
N ILE A 414 -9.42 -50.96 -8.45
CA ILE A 414 -10.29 -52.03 -7.93
C ILE A 414 -11.21 -51.49 -6.81
N VAL A 415 -10.77 -50.52 -6.04
CA VAL A 415 -11.52 -49.95 -4.93
C VAL A 415 -12.45 -48.84 -5.44
N ASP A 416 -11.89 -47.88 -6.15
CA ASP A 416 -12.53 -46.62 -6.48
C ASP A 416 -13.50 -46.75 -7.67
N ASP A 417 -13.28 -47.67 -8.63
CA ASP A 417 -14.16 -47.87 -9.80
C ASP A 417 -15.60 -48.25 -9.43
N GLU A 418 -15.82 -48.77 -8.23
CA GLU A 418 -17.16 -49.12 -7.72
C GLU A 418 -17.86 -48.00 -6.96
N LEU A 419 -17.18 -46.86 -6.77
CA LEU A 419 -17.72 -45.66 -6.16
C LEU A 419 -18.13 -44.64 -7.24
N LEU A 420 -18.93 -43.66 -6.87
CA LEU A 420 -19.22 -42.48 -7.71
C LEU A 420 -18.24 -41.34 -7.42
N PHE A 421 -17.75 -41.26 -6.20
CA PHE A 421 -16.62 -40.42 -5.83
C PHE A 421 -15.87 -41.10 -4.70
N HIS A 422 -14.62 -40.71 -4.49
CA HIS A 422 -13.86 -41.15 -3.35
C HIS A 422 -13.35 -39.95 -2.55
N ILE A 423 -13.18 -40.15 -1.24
CA ILE A 423 -12.68 -39.14 -0.32
C ILE A 423 -11.32 -39.61 0.17
N ASP A 424 -10.31 -38.76 -0.01
CA ASP A 424 -9.00 -38.93 0.60
C ASP A 424 -8.87 -37.97 1.79
N GLU A 425 -9.08 -38.48 3.01
CA GLU A 425 -8.95 -37.67 4.22
C GLU A 425 -7.50 -37.23 4.50
N LYS A 426 -6.49 -37.94 3.97
CA LYS A 426 -5.08 -37.58 4.15
C LYS A 426 -4.70 -36.39 3.27
N ASN A 427 -5.14 -36.41 2.01
CA ASN A 427 -4.86 -35.35 1.03
C ASN A 427 -5.92 -34.24 1.00
N LYS A 428 -7.03 -34.39 1.74
CA LYS A 428 -8.17 -33.46 1.76
C LYS A 428 -8.78 -33.25 0.37
N SER A 429 -8.84 -34.31 -0.43
CA SER A 429 -9.44 -34.29 -1.77
C SER A 429 -10.75 -35.09 -1.83
N VAL A 430 -11.58 -34.73 -2.80
CA VAL A 430 -12.78 -35.48 -3.19
C VAL A 430 -12.78 -35.52 -4.71
N ASP A 431 -12.69 -36.72 -5.26
CA ASP A 431 -12.50 -36.92 -6.69
C ASP A 431 -13.64 -37.77 -7.24
N LEU A 432 -14.26 -37.29 -8.33
CA LEU A 432 -15.30 -38.03 -9.04
C LEU A 432 -14.66 -39.18 -9.81
N THR A 433 -15.34 -40.33 -9.82
CA THR A 433 -14.98 -41.45 -10.69
C THR A 433 -15.70 -41.31 -12.03
N ASP A 434 -15.32 -42.08 -13.04
CA ASP A 434 -16.03 -42.10 -14.34
C ASP A 434 -17.53 -42.39 -14.17
N LYS A 435 -17.87 -43.28 -13.22
CA LYS A 435 -19.27 -43.57 -12.87
C LYS A 435 -19.95 -42.34 -12.26
N GLY A 436 -19.26 -41.59 -11.40
CA GLY A 436 -19.77 -40.33 -10.83
C GLY A 436 -19.98 -39.23 -11.86
N ILE A 437 -19.00 -39.03 -12.75
CA ILE A 437 -19.07 -38.05 -13.85
C ILE A 437 -20.26 -38.38 -14.74
N SER A 438 -20.38 -39.64 -15.19
CA SER A 438 -21.51 -40.07 -16.03
C SER A 438 -22.87 -39.88 -15.36
N MET A 439 -22.94 -39.95 -14.03
CA MET A 439 -24.17 -39.78 -13.28
C MET A 439 -24.57 -38.31 -13.09
N ILE A 440 -23.61 -37.41 -12.89
CA ILE A 440 -23.87 -36.00 -12.61
C ILE A 440 -24.06 -35.16 -13.89
N THR A 441 -23.53 -35.64 -15.03
CA THR A 441 -23.68 -35.04 -16.36
C THR A 441 -25.06 -35.32 -16.97
N ARG A 442 -25.74 -34.29 -17.49
CA ARG A 442 -27.06 -34.43 -18.13
C ARG A 442 -26.95 -34.95 -19.56
N ALA A 443 -28.04 -35.56 -20.05
CA ALA A 443 -28.18 -35.91 -21.45
C ALA A 443 -28.10 -34.65 -22.34
N GLY A 444 -27.13 -34.62 -23.26
CA GLY A 444 -26.87 -33.49 -24.16
C GLY A 444 -25.92 -32.42 -23.60
N GLU A 445 -25.35 -32.63 -22.41
CA GLU A 445 -24.27 -31.82 -21.83
C GLU A 445 -22.91 -32.42 -22.22
N ASP A 446 -21.86 -31.60 -22.17
CA ASP A 446 -20.50 -32.06 -22.44
C ASP A 446 -20.10 -33.16 -21.43
N PRO A 447 -19.72 -34.37 -21.89
CA PRO A 447 -19.23 -35.44 -21.02
C PRO A 447 -18.06 -35.02 -20.13
N GLU A 448 -17.26 -34.03 -20.57
CA GLU A 448 -16.09 -33.52 -19.86
C GLU A 448 -16.41 -32.29 -18.98
N PHE A 449 -17.68 -31.89 -18.84
CA PHE A 449 -18.07 -30.68 -18.11
C PHE A 449 -17.53 -30.62 -16.66
N PHE A 450 -17.40 -31.76 -16.00
CA PHE A 450 -16.87 -31.87 -14.63
C PHE A 450 -15.41 -32.32 -14.58
N VAL A 451 -14.74 -32.44 -15.72
CA VAL A 451 -13.32 -32.77 -15.83
C VAL A 451 -12.55 -31.45 -15.86
N LEU A 452 -11.58 -31.31 -14.95
CA LEU A 452 -10.66 -30.17 -14.99
C LEU A 452 -9.72 -30.35 -16.20
N PRO A 453 -9.69 -29.40 -17.16
CA PRO A 453 -8.76 -29.48 -18.27
C PRO A 453 -7.33 -29.37 -17.75
N ASP A 454 -6.43 -30.18 -18.31
CA ASP A 454 -5.02 -30.10 -17.98
C ASP A 454 -4.45 -28.79 -18.54
N ILE A 455 -4.17 -27.84 -17.64
CA ILE A 455 -3.69 -26.50 -17.99
C ILE A 455 -2.17 -26.52 -18.27
N SER A 456 -1.55 -27.69 -18.33
CA SER A 456 -0.10 -27.85 -18.53
C SER A 456 0.34 -28.15 -19.97
N THR A 457 -0.56 -28.01 -20.96
CA THR A 457 -0.21 -28.01 -22.40
C THR A 457 -0.52 -26.71 -23.10
#